data_AF-A0A8T4RI39-F1
#
_entry.id   AF-A0A8T4RI39-F1
#
_cell.length_a   1.000
_cell.length_b   1.000
_cell.length_c   1.000
_cell.angle_alpha   90.00
_cell.angle_beta   90.00
_cell.angle_gamma   90.00
#
_symmetry.space_group_name_H-M   'P 1'
#
loop_
_entity.id
_entity.type
_entity.pdbx_description
1 polymer ?
#
loop_
_entity_poly.entity_id
_entity_poly.type
_entity_poly.pdbx_seq_one_letter_code
_entity_poly.pdbx_strand_id
1 'polypeptide(L)'
;MKPVLIFLILSSIVLAQPIDWFAAQRVHTSLDVSSSIDFQPVGLLPHVEKLTVDVTFIPRPSDTVKIEQFEIYPDALATSERIRYTWTKPTNNVSFGYRAFLSSTPNTPLVRAKIPFPLQSAEFREYTKPTLNIDSDNSAIHNQALLIAKNKDDLFTVASTIGIWVKNNVAYNLTTLTADVSQPASWVLANRTGVCDELTGLFIAMLRSLGIPARFVSGVAFTNSAQFPAGWGAHGWAEVYFPGVGWVPYDPTFGEFGWVDPGHIPLKISDDPQDPAIVYEWKARDTNVEVHDLTIQASHVDAVGFIELPLQLSLEPVRQRVGFGSANGLVLTVDNQGDSYAAWEFTLSRVKDMTVLGSESQQIVLAPHSSGKLFWTVKVAENLDTQYQYELPLVISTIRNDTVKSAFYVGQWDPVIPLAEINAAQARYNTSASDPFDLSCALASDRITIAVGSVNCTLENHKSTPLTLNVCYTTCKPITLAANGRISMTFDVLAETPGTTEVAIVASTGTINKSAVLTLQRLDKPHVELTSITAPQTISYDAPLEVTFTVARKSFSTPLNVTVTARDQTQVDLGTLATDQHFDEQGTMYTVDSDVSIIVTNAPWYKPLLDWLRELF
;
A
#
# COMPACT_ATOMS: atom_id res chain seq x y z
N MET A 1 -43.18 -27.07 11.12
CA MET A 1 -42.76 -26.40 12.38
C MET A 1 -42.03 -25.12 11.99
N LYS A 2 -42.34 -23.99 12.66
CA LYS A 2 -41.86 -22.64 12.30
C LYS A 2 -40.32 -22.53 12.40
N PRO A 3 -39.63 -21.76 11.53
CA PRO A 3 -38.23 -21.44 11.74
C PRO A 3 -38.11 -20.40 12.86
N VAL A 4 -37.22 -20.68 13.82
CA VAL A 4 -36.87 -19.77 14.91
C VAL A 4 -35.90 -18.72 14.36
N LEU A 5 -36.30 -17.46 14.43
CA LEU A 5 -35.48 -16.30 14.13
C LEU A 5 -34.52 -16.09 15.32
N ILE A 6 -33.24 -16.44 15.17
CA ILE A 6 -32.21 -16.11 16.17
C ILE A 6 -31.70 -14.70 15.84
N PHE A 7 -32.12 -13.72 16.66
CA PHE A 7 -31.50 -12.40 16.71
C PHE A 7 -30.06 -12.58 17.23
N LEU A 8 -29.08 -12.47 16.34
CA LEU A 8 -27.69 -12.26 16.69
C LEU A 8 -27.57 -10.84 17.25
N ILE A 9 -27.55 -10.75 18.58
CA ILE A 9 -27.18 -9.54 19.30
C ILE A 9 -25.71 -9.28 18.93
N LEU A 10 -25.48 -8.27 18.09
CA LEU A 10 -24.14 -7.72 17.85
C LEU A 10 -23.60 -7.28 19.21
N SER A 11 -22.76 -8.13 19.81
CA SER A 11 -21.84 -7.69 20.83
C SER A 11 -20.97 -6.60 20.21
N SER A 12 -20.98 -5.42 20.81
CA SER A 12 -20.00 -4.37 20.54
C SER A 12 -18.64 -4.94 20.89
N ILE A 13 -17.98 -5.54 19.90
CA ILE A 13 -16.57 -5.87 19.98
C ILE A 13 -15.87 -4.53 20.14
N VAL A 14 -15.39 -4.26 21.36
CA VAL A 14 -14.38 -3.22 21.57
C VAL A 14 -13.15 -3.71 20.83
N LEU A 15 -13.00 -3.30 19.58
CA LEU A 15 -11.76 -3.44 18.85
C LEU A 15 -10.79 -2.44 19.49
N ALA A 16 -9.90 -2.95 20.36
CA ALA A 16 -8.73 -2.20 20.77
C ALA A 16 -7.88 -1.98 19.52
N GLN A 17 -7.98 -0.80 18.91
CA GLN A 17 -7.04 -0.40 17.89
C GLN A 17 -5.76 0.08 18.59
N PRO A 18 -4.57 -0.29 18.08
CA PRO A 18 -3.33 0.32 18.56
C PRO A 18 -3.45 1.84 18.43
N ILE A 19 -2.97 2.56 19.43
CA ILE A 19 -3.02 4.02 19.41
C ILE A 19 -1.99 4.48 18.36
N ASP A 20 -2.48 4.83 17.17
CA ASP A 20 -1.63 5.23 16.04
C ASP A 20 -1.37 6.74 16.12
N TRP A 21 -0.30 7.14 16.80
CA TRP A 21 0.03 8.55 17.05
C TRP A 21 0.48 9.30 15.81
N PHE A 22 0.78 8.59 14.71
CA PHE A 22 1.25 9.18 13.45
C PHE A 22 0.29 10.24 12.88
N ALA A 23 -1.00 10.11 13.17
CA ALA A 23 -2.03 11.03 12.72
C ALA A 23 -2.52 12.01 13.80
N ALA A 24 -1.96 11.96 15.01
CA ALA A 24 -2.34 12.86 16.08
C ALA A 24 -1.99 14.31 15.72
N GLN A 25 -2.87 15.24 16.11
CA GLN A 25 -2.55 16.66 15.95
C GLN A 25 -1.44 17.09 16.92
N ARG A 26 -1.42 16.47 18.11
CA ARG A 26 -0.45 16.70 19.16
C ARG A 26 -0.21 15.43 19.97
N VAL A 27 1.03 15.23 20.39
CA VAL A 27 1.43 14.15 21.30
C VAL A 27 2.14 14.76 22.50
N HIS A 28 1.81 14.28 23.70
CA HIS A 28 2.59 14.58 24.90
C HIS A 28 3.49 13.41 25.24
N THR A 29 4.77 13.69 25.44
CA THR A 29 5.82 12.68 25.64
C THR A 29 6.64 13.02 26.88
N SER A 30 6.85 12.04 27.75
CA SER A 30 7.88 12.11 28.79
C SER A 30 9.18 11.55 28.22
N LEU A 31 10.28 12.26 28.39
CA LEU A 31 11.62 11.87 27.93
C LEU A 31 12.60 11.97 29.09
N ASP A 32 13.26 10.86 29.40
CA ASP A 32 14.35 10.77 30.37
C ASP A 32 15.63 10.35 29.63
N VAL A 33 16.68 11.15 29.77
CA VAL A 33 17.98 10.89 29.17
C VAL A 33 19.02 10.94 30.26
N SER A 34 19.69 9.82 30.52
CA SER A 34 20.63 9.70 31.62
C SER A 34 21.79 8.75 31.32
N SER A 35 22.90 8.94 32.02
CA SER A 35 24.06 8.06 31.98
C SER A 35 24.82 8.13 33.31
N SER A 36 25.80 7.25 33.48
CA SER A 36 26.66 7.16 34.65
C SER A 36 28.12 7.01 34.27
N ILE A 37 28.99 7.36 35.21
CA ILE A 37 30.43 7.28 35.08
C ILE A 37 30.98 6.62 36.32
N ASP A 38 31.72 5.54 36.12
CA ASP A 38 32.42 4.81 37.17
C ASP A 38 33.91 5.17 37.18
N PHE A 39 34.48 5.19 38.38
CA PHE A 39 35.89 5.47 38.59
C PHE A 39 36.59 4.19 39.05
N GLN A 40 37.49 3.67 38.22
CA GLN A 40 38.24 2.45 38.50
C GLN A 40 39.65 2.79 39.01
N PRO A 41 39.97 2.52 40.29
CA PRO A 41 41.31 2.72 40.83
C PRO A 41 42.33 1.80 40.14
N VAL A 42 43.45 2.34 39.66
CA VAL A 42 44.53 1.57 39.02
C VAL A 42 45.91 1.77 39.67
N GLY A 43 46.03 2.65 40.67
CA GLY A 43 47.30 2.95 41.33
C GLY A 43 47.16 3.25 42.83
N LEU A 44 48.21 3.85 43.41
CA LEU A 44 48.37 3.99 44.85
C LEU A 44 47.60 5.16 45.45
N LEU A 45 47.36 6.23 44.69
CA LEU A 45 46.60 7.41 45.14
C LEU A 45 45.52 7.80 44.11
N PRO A 46 44.54 6.90 43.88
CA PRO A 46 43.49 7.08 42.88
C PRO A 46 42.63 8.30 43.22
N HIS A 47 42.55 9.26 42.31
CA HIS A 47 41.58 10.34 42.39
C HIS A 47 41.32 10.99 41.04
N VAL A 48 40.10 11.48 40.87
CA VAL A 48 39.74 12.43 39.81
C VAL A 48 39.80 13.83 40.40
N GLU A 49 40.60 14.74 39.84
CA GLU A 49 40.65 16.13 40.28
C GLU A 49 39.43 16.92 39.81
N LYS A 50 39.06 16.74 38.54
CA LYS A 50 37.93 17.41 37.89
C LYS A 50 37.36 16.51 36.80
N LEU A 51 36.04 16.48 36.70
CA LEU A 51 35.29 15.86 35.61
C LEU A 51 34.28 16.88 35.07
N THR A 52 34.15 16.97 33.76
CA THR A 52 33.18 17.81 33.06
C THR A 52 32.50 16.97 31.98
N VAL A 53 31.19 17.09 31.88
CA VAL A 53 30.38 16.37 30.91
C VAL A 53 29.46 17.37 30.23
N ASP A 54 29.62 17.51 28.91
CA ASP A 54 28.77 18.34 28.07
C ASP A 54 27.79 17.47 27.31
N VAL A 55 26.51 17.53 27.68
CA VAL A 55 25.42 16.87 26.98
C VAL A 55 24.80 17.84 25.99
N THR A 56 24.88 17.53 24.70
CA THR A 56 24.29 18.34 23.61
C THR A 56 23.02 17.73 23.04
N PHE A 57 22.74 16.48 23.40
CA PHE A 57 21.54 15.74 23.01
C PHE A 57 20.39 16.12 23.94
N ILE A 58 19.77 17.26 23.69
CA ILE A 58 18.72 17.87 24.53
C ILE A 58 17.55 18.33 23.66
N PRO A 59 16.30 18.32 24.15
CA PRO A 59 15.15 18.70 23.34
C PRO A 59 15.30 20.11 22.80
N ARG A 60 15.10 20.26 21.48
CA ARG A 60 15.21 21.57 20.83
C ARG A 60 13.82 22.20 20.72
N PRO A 61 13.55 23.31 21.42
CA PRO A 61 12.29 24.00 21.27
C PRO A 61 12.17 24.55 19.85
N SER A 62 11.00 24.38 19.26
CA SER A 62 10.66 24.85 17.90
C SER A 62 9.17 25.14 17.82
N ASP A 63 8.68 25.55 16.65
CA ASP A 63 7.24 25.74 16.43
C ASP A 63 6.46 24.42 16.58
N THR A 64 7.12 23.27 16.38
CA THR A 64 6.52 21.94 16.42
C THR A 64 6.78 21.17 17.71
N VAL A 65 7.78 21.57 18.51
CA VAL A 65 8.11 20.92 19.79
C VAL A 65 8.23 21.95 20.91
N LYS A 66 7.38 21.82 21.92
CA LYS A 66 7.38 22.65 23.13
C LYS A 66 7.85 21.84 24.32
N ILE A 67 8.73 22.45 25.11
CA ILE A 67 9.20 21.89 26.39
C ILE A 67 8.31 22.47 27.49
N GLU A 68 7.45 21.64 28.07
CA GLU A 68 6.50 22.05 29.11
C GLU A 68 7.15 22.02 30.50
N GLN A 69 7.98 21.01 30.75
CA GLN A 69 8.77 20.87 31.96
C GLN A 69 10.15 20.34 31.60
N PHE A 70 11.17 20.82 32.30
CA PHE A 70 12.57 20.42 32.09
C PHE A 70 13.29 20.38 33.43
N GLU A 71 13.67 19.19 33.86
CA GLU A 71 14.33 18.93 35.13
C GLU A 71 15.70 18.32 34.86
N ILE A 72 16.75 18.91 35.42
CA ILE A 72 18.13 18.46 35.25
C ILE A 72 18.59 17.84 36.57
N TYR A 73 19.28 16.72 36.51
CA TYR A 73 19.81 16.06 37.71
C TYR A 73 21.19 15.44 37.44
N PRO A 74 22.18 15.66 38.33
CA PRO A 74 22.19 16.69 39.38
C PRO A 74 22.20 18.11 38.78
N ASP A 75 22.05 19.14 39.62
CA ASP A 75 22.10 20.54 39.16
C ASP A 75 23.34 20.82 38.30
N ALA A 76 23.11 21.49 37.16
CA ALA A 76 24.14 21.74 36.15
C ALA A 76 23.91 23.06 35.41
N LEU A 77 24.92 23.51 34.67
CA LEU A 77 24.82 24.71 33.85
C LEU A 77 24.17 24.36 32.51
N ALA A 78 22.91 24.75 32.33
CA ALA A 78 22.18 24.52 31.08
C ALA A 78 22.06 25.78 30.22
N THR A 79 22.10 25.54 28.91
CA THR A 79 21.80 26.50 27.84
C THR A 79 20.82 25.82 26.86
N SER A 80 20.38 26.54 25.84
CA SER A 80 19.56 25.97 24.76
C SER A 80 20.29 24.95 23.88
N GLU A 81 21.60 24.79 24.02
CA GLU A 81 22.42 23.91 23.17
C GLU A 81 23.19 22.83 23.94
N ARG A 82 23.40 23.02 25.25
CA ARG A 82 24.15 22.08 26.07
C ARG A 82 23.77 22.14 27.55
N ILE A 83 23.91 21.02 28.24
CA ILE A 83 23.98 20.92 29.70
C ILE A 83 25.39 20.52 30.10
N ARG A 84 26.05 21.35 30.91
CA ARG A 84 27.38 21.12 31.43
C ARG A 84 27.35 20.71 32.89
N TYR A 85 27.64 19.44 33.15
CA TYR A 85 27.86 18.92 34.50
C TYR A 85 29.32 19.09 34.88
N THR A 86 29.61 19.41 36.14
CA THR A 86 30.98 19.56 36.63
C THR A 86 31.11 19.02 38.04
N TRP A 87 32.04 18.09 38.24
CA TRP A 87 32.40 17.56 39.54
C TRP A 87 33.83 17.92 39.87
N THR A 88 34.07 18.35 41.11
CA THR A 88 35.41 18.60 41.64
C THR A 88 35.70 17.55 42.71
N LYS A 89 36.75 16.77 42.52
CA LYS A 89 37.13 15.66 43.42
C LYS A 89 35.99 14.68 43.75
N PRO A 90 35.30 14.10 42.74
CA PRO A 90 34.27 13.09 43.02
C PRO A 90 34.90 11.85 43.66
N THR A 91 34.22 11.28 44.66
CA THR A 91 34.72 10.13 45.45
C THR A 91 33.99 8.81 45.15
N ASN A 92 32.80 8.89 44.58
CA ASN A 92 31.97 7.75 44.18
C ASN A 92 31.66 7.89 42.69
N ASN A 93 31.02 6.86 42.11
CA ASN A 93 30.43 7.02 40.78
C ASN A 93 29.47 8.21 40.73
N VAL A 94 29.33 8.76 39.53
CA VAL A 94 28.45 9.91 39.29
C VAL A 94 27.47 9.56 38.20
N SER A 95 26.24 10.04 38.35
CA SER A 95 25.22 9.99 37.30
C SER A 95 24.83 11.40 36.89
N PHE A 96 24.31 11.52 35.68
CA PHE A 96 23.80 12.75 35.13
C PHE A 96 22.67 12.47 34.16
N GLY A 97 21.78 13.45 33.98
CA GLY A 97 20.66 13.32 33.08
C GLY A 97 19.66 14.46 33.20
N TYR A 98 18.64 14.39 32.36
CA TYR A 98 17.50 15.28 32.44
C TYR A 98 16.21 14.51 32.17
N ARG A 99 15.12 15.08 32.67
CA ARG A 99 13.76 14.70 32.35
C ARG A 99 13.03 15.86 31.71
N ALA A 100 12.34 15.60 30.61
CA ALA A 100 11.56 16.58 29.89
C ALA A 100 10.14 16.07 29.67
N PHE A 101 9.15 16.95 29.86
CA PHE A 101 7.79 16.73 29.37
C PHE A 101 7.58 17.63 28.17
N LEU A 102 7.24 17.00 27.05
CA LEU A 102 7.26 17.60 25.73
C LEU A 102 5.85 17.54 25.12
N SER A 103 5.50 18.58 24.37
CA SER A 103 4.32 18.63 23.52
C SER A 103 4.76 18.81 22.07
N SER A 104 4.53 17.80 21.23
CA SER A 104 4.94 17.79 19.82
C SER A 104 3.74 17.77 18.88
N THR A 105 3.86 18.47 17.75
CA THR A 105 2.91 18.45 16.63
C THR A 105 3.65 18.05 15.36
N PRO A 106 2.96 17.58 14.30
CA PRO A 106 3.64 17.20 13.07
C PRO A 106 4.42 18.36 12.48
N ASN A 107 5.60 18.06 11.93
CA ASN A 107 6.41 19.03 11.21
C ASN A 107 6.14 18.90 9.72
N THR A 108 5.28 19.77 9.18
CA THR A 108 4.86 19.75 7.76
C THR A 108 5.06 21.12 7.10
N PRO A 109 6.30 21.56 6.82
CA PRO A 109 6.54 22.82 6.13
C PRO A 109 5.85 22.85 4.76
N LEU A 110 5.11 23.92 4.47
CA LEU A 110 4.28 23.99 3.27
C LEU A 110 5.10 24.40 2.04
N VAL A 111 5.60 23.43 1.29
CA VAL A 111 6.17 23.65 -0.04
C VAL A 111 5.01 23.86 -1.02
N ARG A 112 4.67 25.11 -1.33
CA ARG A 112 3.47 25.48 -2.13
C ARG A 112 3.70 25.62 -3.63
N ALA A 113 4.96 25.75 -4.03
CA ALA A 113 5.32 26.01 -5.41
C ALA A 113 6.58 25.24 -5.79
N LYS A 114 6.69 24.91 -7.08
CA LYS A 114 7.89 24.30 -7.66
C LYS A 114 9.13 25.15 -7.37
N ILE A 115 10.17 24.51 -6.86
CA ILE A 115 11.48 25.14 -6.66
C ILE A 115 12.42 24.62 -7.75
N PRO A 116 12.95 25.49 -8.63
CA PRO A 116 13.79 25.06 -9.73
C PRO A 116 15.02 24.26 -9.27
N PHE A 117 15.26 23.13 -9.94
CA PHE A 117 16.46 22.32 -9.78
C PHE A 117 17.18 22.20 -11.15
N PRO A 118 18.52 22.30 -11.21
CA PRO A 118 19.48 22.48 -10.12
C PRO A 118 19.40 23.83 -9.40
N LEU A 119 19.69 23.83 -8.10
CA LEU A 119 19.71 25.04 -7.28
C LEU A 119 20.79 26.02 -7.75
N GLN A 120 20.44 27.31 -7.82
CA GLN A 120 21.35 28.39 -8.17
C GLN A 120 21.90 29.13 -6.93
N SER A 121 21.22 28.98 -5.78
CA SER A 121 21.58 29.64 -4.53
C SER A 121 22.86 29.04 -3.93
N ALA A 122 23.67 29.89 -3.29
CA ALA A 122 24.82 29.48 -2.49
C ALA A 122 24.51 29.45 -0.97
N GLU A 123 23.25 29.65 -0.58
CA GLU A 123 22.83 29.57 0.82
C GLU A 123 23.10 28.18 1.39
N PHE A 124 23.58 28.13 2.63
CA PHE A 124 23.86 26.89 3.33
C PHE A 124 24.83 25.94 2.61
N ARG A 125 25.74 26.46 1.77
CA ARG A 125 26.76 25.66 1.05
C ARG A 125 27.66 24.82 1.98
N GLU A 126 27.76 25.15 3.27
CA GLU A 126 28.43 24.27 4.23
C GLU A 126 27.75 22.89 4.30
N TYR A 127 26.42 22.87 4.27
CA TYR A 127 25.60 21.66 4.27
C TYR A 127 25.53 20.97 2.90
N THR A 128 26.42 21.32 1.96
CA THR A 128 26.66 20.56 0.72
C THR A 128 28.03 19.89 0.71
N LYS A 129 28.85 20.06 1.76
CA LYS A 129 30.20 19.49 1.84
C LYS A 129 30.18 18.05 2.37
N PRO A 130 31.17 17.23 1.98
CA PRO A 130 31.34 15.90 2.55
C PRO A 130 31.82 15.96 4.00
N THR A 131 31.45 14.94 4.77
CA THR A 131 31.96 14.64 6.11
C THR A 131 32.49 13.20 6.14
N LEU A 132 32.83 12.67 7.32
CA LEU A 132 33.41 11.32 7.45
C LEU A 132 32.45 10.23 6.94
N ASN A 133 31.19 10.28 7.38
CA ASN A 133 30.19 9.26 7.05
C ASN A 133 29.19 9.72 5.97
N ILE A 134 29.21 11.00 5.61
CA ILE A 134 28.45 11.56 4.49
C ILE A 134 29.45 11.95 3.39
N ASP A 135 30.05 10.96 2.74
CA ASP A 135 31.08 11.11 1.71
C ASP A 135 30.50 11.55 0.34
N SER A 136 29.82 12.70 0.33
CA SER A 136 29.09 13.26 -0.82
C SER A 136 29.94 13.60 -2.06
N ASP A 137 31.26 13.62 -1.93
CA ASP A 137 32.22 13.77 -3.03
C ASP A 137 32.55 12.44 -3.73
N ASN A 138 32.01 11.32 -3.22
CA ASN A 138 32.15 10.01 -3.85
C ASN A 138 31.41 9.96 -5.20
N SER A 139 32.15 9.64 -6.26
CA SER A 139 31.61 9.58 -7.62
C SER A 139 30.46 8.59 -7.82
N ALA A 140 30.43 7.47 -7.08
CA ALA A 140 29.34 6.49 -7.20
C ALA A 140 28.03 7.05 -6.63
N ILE A 141 28.10 7.76 -5.50
CA ILE A 141 26.97 8.46 -4.90
C ILE A 141 26.44 9.51 -5.87
N HIS A 142 27.33 10.36 -6.40
CA HIS A 142 26.96 11.41 -7.35
C HIS A 142 26.29 10.84 -8.61
N ASN A 143 26.87 9.80 -9.21
CA ASN A 143 26.32 9.17 -10.42
C ASN A 143 24.94 8.55 -10.17
N GLN A 144 24.75 7.89 -9.02
CA GLN A 144 23.46 7.33 -8.65
C GLN A 144 22.42 8.42 -8.40
N ALA A 145 22.78 9.48 -7.70
CA ALA A 145 21.91 10.63 -7.45
C ALA A 145 21.50 11.32 -8.76
N LEU A 146 22.45 11.53 -9.69
CA LEU A 146 22.18 12.07 -11.02
C LEU A 146 21.23 11.17 -11.84
N LEU A 147 21.40 9.84 -11.77
CA LEU A 147 20.54 8.90 -12.47
C LEU A 147 19.09 9.01 -11.99
N ILE A 148 18.89 9.14 -10.68
CA ILE A 148 17.56 9.29 -10.06
C ILE A 148 16.98 10.67 -10.39
N ALA A 149 17.78 11.73 -10.33
CA ALA A 149 17.38 13.10 -10.62
C ALA A 149 17.20 13.41 -12.11
N LYS A 150 17.59 12.49 -13.01
CA LYS A 150 17.54 12.69 -14.46
C LYS A 150 16.14 13.13 -14.92
N ASN A 151 16.11 14.14 -15.80
CA ASN A 151 14.90 14.74 -16.37
C ASN A 151 13.93 15.34 -15.32
N LYS A 152 14.40 15.65 -14.10
CA LYS A 152 13.62 16.37 -13.09
C LYS A 152 14.21 17.76 -12.91
N ASP A 153 13.34 18.73 -12.76
CA ASP A 153 13.67 20.16 -12.63
C ASP A 153 12.99 20.82 -11.43
N ASP A 154 12.47 19.99 -10.51
CA ASP A 154 11.79 20.39 -9.28
C ASP A 154 12.49 19.77 -8.06
N LEU A 155 12.95 20.61 -7.15
CA LEU A 155 13.68 20.20 -5.95
C LEU A 155 12.87 19.22 -5.08
N PHE A 156 11.57 19.46 -4.89
CA PHE A 156 10.75 18.58 -4.04
C PHE A 156 10.67 17.19 -4.65
N THR A 157 10.39 17.11 -5.97
CA THR A 157 10.38 15.84 -6.68
C THR A 157 11.74 15.15 -6.63
N VAL A 158 12.85 15.86 -6.81
CA VAL A 158 14.20 15.28 -6.74
C VAL A 158 14.49 14.71 -5.35
N ALA A 159 14.29 15.49 -4.29
CA ALA A 159 14.54 15.06 -2.92
C ALA A 159 13.67 13.86 -2.53
N SER A 160 12.36 13.93 -2.79
CA SER A 160 11.44 12.84 -2.47
C SER A 160 11.72 11.57 -3.29
N THR A 161 12.09 11.69 -4.57
CA THR A 161 12.45 10.50 -5.39
C THR A 161 13.73 9.83 -4.88
N ILE A 162 14.72 10.61 -4.44
CA ILE A 162 15.95 10.05 -3.83
C ILE A 162 15.61 9.35 -2.51
N GLY A 163 14.76 9.96 -1.66
CA GLY A 163 14.30 9.35 -0.42
C GLY A 163 13.56 8.03 -0.65
N ILE A 164 12.62 8.02 -1.59
CA ILE A 164 11.89 6.81 -2.02
C ILE A 164 12.86 5.74 -2.51
N TRP A 165 13.87 6.13 -3.28
CA TRP A 165 14.86 5.17 -3.78
C TRP A 165 15.68 4.57 -2.64
N VAL A 166 16.12 5.37 -1.66
CA VAL A 166 16.84 4.86 -0.48
C VAL A 166 15.96 3.87 0.28
N LYS A 167 14.72 4.24 0.60
CA LYS A 167 13.76 3.37 1.28
C LYS A 167 13.56 2.03 0.58
N ASN A 168 13.40 2.05 -0.74
CA ASN A 168 13.05 0.86 -1.52
C ASN A 168 14.26 0.00 -1.91
N ASN A 169 15.50 0.51 -1.82
CA ASN A 169 16.70 -0.18 -2.29
C ASN A 169 17.74 -0.42 -1.18
N VAL A 170 17.49 0.03 0.04
CA VAL A 170 18.38 -0.18 1.19
C VAL A 170 17.58 -0.82 2.32
N ALA A 171 17.95 -2.03 2.70
CA ALA A 171 17.29 -2.77 3.77
C ALA A 171 17.62 -2.18 5.13
N TYR A 172 16.60 -1.83 5.91
CA TYR A 172 16.77 -1.48 7.32
C TYR A 172 17.10 -2.74 8.12
N ASN A 173 18.26 -2.77 8.77
CA ASN A 173 18.74 -3.96 9.47
C ASN A 173 19.56 -3.63 10.72
N LEU A 174 18.96 -3.84 11.90
CA LEU A 174 19.63 -3.65 13.19
C LEU A 174 20.83 -4.58 13.42
N THR A 175 20.98 -5.68 12.68
CA THR A 175 22.17 -6.56 12.83
C THR A 175 23.42 -5.97 12.21
N THR A 176 23.29 -4.88 11.44
CA THR A 176 24.43 -4.14 10.89
C THR A 176 25.03 -3.14 11.87
N LEU A 177 24.40 -2.94 13.04
CA LEU A 177 24.98 -2.18 14.15
C LEU A 177 26.38 -2.74 14.46
N THR A 178 27.41 -1.98 14.12
CA THR A 178 28.74 -2.25 14.64
C THR A 178 28.85 -1.63 16.02
N ALA A 179 29.68 -2.23 16.89
CA ALA A 179 29.80 -1.79 18.28
C ALA A 179 30.29 -0.33 18.41
N ASP A 180 30.95 0.22 17.38
CA ASP A 180 31.73 1.45 17.54
C ASP A 180 31.50 2.51 16.45
N VAL A 181 31.04 2.19 15.23
CA VAL A 181 31.12 3.13 14.08
C VAL A 181 29.98 2.93 13.05
N SER A 182 29.25 4.01 12.73
CA SER A 182 28.32 4.07 11.59
C SER A 182 29.08 3.96 10.26
N GLN A 183 28.56 3.21 9.29
CA GLN A 183 29.24 3.05 8.00
C GLN A 183 29.11 4.30 7.11
N PRO A 184 30.14 4.63 6.31
CA PRO A 184 30.05 5.71 5.33
C PRO A 184 28.95 5.48 4.28
N ALA A 185 28.35 6.55 3.78
CA ALA A 185 27.28 6.50 2.79
C ALA A 185 27.64 5.66 1.54
N SER A 186 28.88 5.73 1.05
CA SER A 186 29.31 4.88 -0.08
C SER A 186 29.29 3.39 0.22
N TRP A 187 29.54 2.98 1.47
CA TRP A 187 29.40 1.58 1.89
C TRP A 187 27.94 1.15 1.86
N VAL A 188 27.03 1.99 2.35
CA VAL A 188 25.57 1.73 2.35
C VAL A 188 25.06 1.60 0.91
N LEU A 189 25.54 2.48 0.02
CA LEU A 189 25.23 2.42 -1.40
C LEU A 189 25.67 1.09 -2.04
N ALA A 190 26.83 0.57 -1.66
CA ALA A 190 27.36 -0.68 -2.19
C ALA A 190 26.65 -1.91 -1.61
N ASN A 191 26.38 -1.93 -0.30
CA ASN A 191 25.89 -3.10 0.43
C ASN A 191 24.37 -3.18 0.54
N ARG A 192 23.65 -2.10 0.28
CA ARG A 192 22.17 -2.07 0.26
C ARG A 192 21.52 -2.45 1.60
N THR A 193 22.20 -2.16 2.70
CA THR A 193 21.71 -2.41 4.06
C THR A 193 22.27 -1.36 5.02
N GLY A 194 21.55 -1.09 6.10
CA GLY A 194 22.03 -0.25 7.20
C GLY A 194 20.97 0.04 8.26
N VAL A 195 21.31 0.88 9.24
CA VAL A 195 20.38 1.44 10.24
C VAL A 195 19.95 2.87 9.89
N CYS A 196 19.11 3.51 10.72
CA CYS A 196 18.52 4.82 10.43
C CYS A 196 19.58 5.88 10.14
N ASP A 197 20.66 5.92 10.93
CA ASP A 197 21.79 6.82 10.72
C ASP A 197 22.44 6.68 9.33
N GLU A 198 22.57 5.44 8.86
CA GLU A 198 23.24 5.06 7.62
C GLU A 198 22.34 5.30 6.39
N LEU A 199 21.04 5.00 6.49
CA LEU A 199 20.06 5.33 5.46
C LEU A 199 19.94 6.85 5.28
N THR A 200 19.84 7.57 6.40
CA THR A 200 19.80 9.03 6.42
C THR A 200 21.10 9.64 5.91
N GLY A 201 22.25 9.09 6.31
CA GLY A 201 23.57 9.50 5.82
C GLY A 201 23.70 9.34 4.30
N LEU A 202 23.27 8.20 3.74
CA LEU A 202 23.24 7.99 2.29
C LEU A 202 22.31 8.96 1.57
N PHE A 203 21.11 9.18 2.11
CA PHE A 203 20.17 10.15 1.56
C PHE A 203 20.78 11.57 1.51
N ILE A 204 21.38 12.03 2.61
CA ILE A 204 22.05 13.33 2.67
C ILE A 204 23.23 13.37 1.69
N ALA A 205 24.06 12.32 1.62
CA ALA A 205 25.20 12.29 0.71
C ALA A 205 24.78 12.43 -0.76
N MET A 206 23.69 11.76 -1.17
CA MET A 206 23.12 11.91 -2.51
C MET A 206 22.65 13.33 -2.78
N LEU A 207 21.95 13.97 -1.85
CA LEU A 207 21.49 15.36 -2.00
C LEU A 207 22.67 16.35 -2.07
N ARG A 208 23.62 16.23 -1.14
CA ARG A 208 24.82 17.09 -1.08
C ARG A 208 25.65 16.97 -2.35
N SER A 209 25.76 15.77 -2.92
CA SER A 209 26.45 15.54 -4.20
C SER A 209 25.80 16.25 -5.40
N LEU A 210 24.52 16.60 -5.30
CA LEU A 210 23.77 17.38 -6.29
C LEU A 210 23.74 18.89 -5.97
N GLY A 211 24.47 19.33 -4.94
CA GLY A 211 24.47 20.71 -4.48
C GLY A 211 23.24 21.11 -3.68
N ILE A 212 22.46 20.15 -3.18
CA ILE A 212 21.29 20.40 -2.33
C ILE A 212 21.74 20.42 -0.86
N PRO A 213 21.56 21.53 -0.12
CA PRO A 213 21.94 21.58 1.29
C PRO A 213 21.04 20.66 2.13
N ALA A 214 21.66 19.75 2.89
CA ALA A 214 20.95 18.82 3.76
C ALA A 214 21.76 18.55 5.03
N ARG A 215 21.09 18.40 6.17
CA ARG A 215 21.71 18.21 7.49
C ARG A 215 21.09 17.04 8.24
N PHE A 216 21.87 16.47 9.14
CA PHE A 216 21.45 15.34 9.94
C PHE A 216 20.76 15.83 11.22
N VAL A 217 19.67 15.18 11.60
CA VAL A 217 18.97 15.42 12.86
C VAL A 217 18.96 14.13 13.64
N SER A 218 19.51 14.18 14.86
CA SER A 218 19.48 13.08 15.81
C SER A 218 18.42 13.37 16.88
N GLY A 219 17.65 12.37 17.24
CA GLY A 219 16.58 12.54 18.21
C GLY A 219 15.99 11.22 18.69
N VAL A 220 14.72 11.27 19.08
CA VAL A 220 13.92 10.08 19.32
C VAL A 220 12.71 10.08 18.41
N ALA A 221 12.29 8.90 18.00
CA ALA A 221 11.06 8.72 17.23
C ALA A 221 10.25 7.54 17.77
N PHE A 222 8.94 7.60 17.53
CA PHE A 222 8.05 6.49 17.77
C PHE A 222 7.93 5.61 16.52
N THR A 223 7.85 4.29 16.72
CA THR A 223 7.53 3.31 15.70
C THR A 223 6.66 2.20 16.28
N ASN A 224 5.75 1.66 15.47
CA ASN A 224 4.97 0.46 15.82
C ASN A 224 5.65 -0.85 15.35
N SER A 225 6.90 -0.76 14.90
CA SER A 225 7.68 -1.92 14.46
C SER A 225 7.89 -2.90 15.60
N ALA A 226 7.67 -4.20 15.32
CA ALA A 226 7.93 -5.28 16.27
C ALA A 226 9.42 -5.37 16.71
N GLN A 227 10.34 -4.74 15.96
CA GLN A 227 11.75 -4.62 16.33
C GLN A 227 11.97 -3.68 17.53
N PHE A 228 10.99 -2.84 17.86
CA PHE A 228 11.03 -1.87 18.97
C PHE A 228 9.80 -2.04 19.88
N PRO A 229 9.80 -3.01 20.81
CA PRO A 229 8.62 -3.32 21.63
C PRO A 229 8.12 -2.17 22.52
N ALA A 230 9.02 -1.27 22.92
CA ALA A 230 8.68 -0.07 23.69
C ALA A 230 8.13 1.08 22.80
N GLY A 231 8.23 0.93 21.48
CA GLY A 231 7.81 1.87 20.46
C GLY A 231 8.72 3.08 20.28
N TRP A 232 9.34 3.59 21.35
CA TRP A 232 10.26 4.71 21.27
C TRP A 232 11.72 4.27 21.21
N GLY A 233 12.53 4.96 20.40
CA GLY A 233 13.97 4.72 20.30
C GLY A 233 14.73 5.93 19.78
N ALA A 234 16.05 5.88 19.90
CA ALA A 234 16.93 6.83 19.22
C ALA A 234 16.74 6.70 17.70
N HIS A 235 16.71 7.84 17.01
CA HIS A 235 16.44 7.87 15.59
C HIS A 235 17.15 9.03 14.90
N GLY A 236 17.49 8.82 13.63
CA GLY A 236 18.20 9.78 12.78
C GLY A 236 17.45 10.01 11.48
N TRP A 237 17.16 11.28 11.16
CA TRP A 237 16.53 11.70 9.91
C TRP A 237 17.22 12.94 9.35
N ALA A 238 16.80 13.39 8.16
CA ALA A 238 17.38 14.53 7.49
C ALA A 238 16.47 15.75 7.52
N GLU A 239 17.08 16.93 7.45
CA GLU A 239 16.41 18.14 7.01
C GLU A 239 17.08 18.66 5.73
N VAL A 240 16.27 19.01 4.75
CA VAL A 240 16.69 19.50 3.44
C VAL A 240 16.31 20.98 3.32
N TYR A 241 17.23 21.82 2.85
CA TYR A 241 16.94 23.24 2.70
C TYR A 241 16.21 23.54 1.40
N PHE A 242 15.04 24.15 1.52
CA PHE A 242 14.22 24.65 0.41
C PHE A 242 14.22 26.19 0.43
N PRO A 243 14.82 26.86 -0.57
CA PRO A 243 14.82 28.32 -0.63
C PRO A 243 13.41 28.92 -0.52
N GLY A 244 13.24 29.88 0.39
CA GLY A 244 11.95 30.51 0.67
C GLY A 244 11.00 29.72 1.58
N VAL A 245 11.31 28.46 1.90
CA VAL A 245 10.54 27.62 2.84
C VAL A 245 11.33 27.38 4.14
N GLY A 246 12.62 27.08 4.03
CA GLY A 246 13.48 26.74 5.16
C GLY A 246 13.89 25.26 5.16
N TRP A 247 14.13 24.72 6.36
CA TRP A 247 14.49 23.31 6.54
C TRP A 247 13.24 22.44 6.54
N VAL A 248 13.18 21.49 5.62
CA VAL A 248 12.05 20.57 5.43
C VAL A 248 12.50 19.16 5.83
N PRO A 249 11.77 18.46 6.71
CA PRO A 249 12.20 17.16 7.20
C PRO A 249 11.97 16.04 6.18
N TYR A 250 12.88 15.07 6.16
CA TYR A 250 12.87 13.89 5.30
C TYR A 250 13.42 12.69 6.09
N ASP A 251 12.61 11.64 6.22
CA ASP A 251 13.01 10.39 6.83
C ASP A 251 12.93 9.23 5.83
N PRO A 252 14.08 8.77 5.29
CA PRO A 252 14.13 7.62 4.39
C PRO A 252 13.83 6.28 5.08
N THR A 253 13.92 6.20 6.41
CA THR A 253 13.60 4.98 7.17
C THR A 253 12.10 4.79 7.24
N PHE A 254 11.36 5.82 7.64
CA PHE A 254 9.89 5.73 7.76
C PHE A 254 9.15 6.08 6.47
N GLY A 255 9.82 6.72 5.51
CA GLY A 255 9.21 7.12 4.24
C GLY A 255 8.41 8.41 4.32
N GLU A 256 8.77 9.27 5.28
CA GLU A 256 8.14 10.58 5.49
C GLU A 256 8.97 11.63 4.74
N PHE A 257 8.44 12.14 3.63
CA PHE A 257 9.19 12.99 2.70
C PHE A 257 8.54 14.36 2.56
N GLY A 258 9.20 15.41 3.06
CA GLY A 258 8.62 16.74 3.12
C GLY A 258 7.85 17.02 4.42
N TRP A 259 7.78 16.04 5.31
CA TRP A 259 7.08 16.10 6.58
C TRP A 259 7.62 15.01 7.52
N VAL A 260 7.44 15.21 8.83
CA VAL A 260 7.53 14.12 9.83
C VAL A 260 6.37 14.16 10.82
N ASP A 261 6.00 13.00 11.34
CA ASP A 261 4.93 12.81 12.33
C ASP A 261 5.26 13.46 13.71
N PRO A 262 4.28 13.59 14.63
CA PRO A 262 4.51 14.25 15.93
C PRO A 262 5.34 13.39 16.91
N GLY A 263 5.55 12.11 16.61
CA GLY A 263 6.46 11.23 17.33
C GLY A 263 7.94 11.56 17.11
N HIS A 264 8.31 12.43 16.17
CA HIS A 264 9.69 12.85 15.95
C HIS A 264 10.09 14.02 16.87
N ILE A 265 11.01 13.75 17.81
CA ILE A 265 11.50 14.75 18.77
C ILE A 265 12.98 15.03 18.48
N PRO A 266 13.33 16.20 17.91
CA PRO A 266 14.71 16.56 17.60
C PRO A 266 15.48 16.90 18.88
N LEU A 267 16.64 16.27 19.05
CA LEU A 267 17.51 16.47 20.21
C LEU A 267 18.87 17.09 19.81
N LYS A 268 19.31 16.91 18.56
CA LYS A 268 20.55 17.50 18.06
C LYS A 268 20.51 17.68 16.55
N ILE A 269 21.11 18.76 16.07
CA ILE A 269 21.42 18.95 14.65
C ILE A 269 22.92 18.73 14.50
N SER A 270 23.28 17.85 13.58
CA SER A 270 24.64 17.37 13.38
C SER A 270 25.05 17.54 11.92
N ASP A 271 26.34 17.76 11.70
CA ASP A 271 26.92 17.79 10.36
C ASP A 271 27.18 16.36 9.85
N ASP A 272 27.48 15.44 10.78
CA ASP A 272 27.73 14.01 10.58
C ASP A 272 26.95 13.13 11.60
N PRO A 273 26.49 11.91 11.22
CA PRO A 273 25.79 11.01 12.14
C PRO A 273 26.58 10.65 13.41
N GLN A 274 27.92 10.66 13.34
CA GLN A 274 28.78 10.32 14.48
C GLN A 274 29.16 11.52 15.36
N ASP A 275 28.60 12.71 15.12
CA ASP A 275 28.88 13.86 15.96
C ASP A 275 28.49 13.56 17.43
N PRO A 276 29.42 13.68 18.40
CA PRO A 276 29.22 13.15 19.75
C PRO A 276 28.04 13.82 20.45
N ALA A 277 27.08 13.01 20.93
CA ALA A 277 25.96 13.48 21.75
C ALA A 277 26.44 14.05 23.10
N ILE A 278 27.52 13.47 23.65
CA ILE A 278 28.10 13.80 24.93
C ILE A 278 29.62 13.90 24.79
N VAL A 279 30.21 14.95 25.37
CA VAL A 279 31.66 15.14 25.45
C VAL A 279 32.09 15.04 26.91
N TYR A 280 33.01 14.12 27.19
CA TYR A 280 33.58 13.88 28.52
C TYR A 280 35.00 14.46 28.60
N GLU A 281 35.29 15.25 29.62
CA GLU A 281 36.62 15.77 29.91
C GLU A 281 36.97 15.53 31.37
N TRP A 282 38.12 14.93 31.65
CA TRP A 282 38.56 14.72 33.03
C TRP A 282 40.06 14.95 33.24
N LYS A 283 40.40 15.26 34.48
CA LYS A 283 41.77 15.26 34.99
C LYS A 283 41.83 14.32 36.18
N ALA A 284 42.63 13.25 36.07
CA ALA A 284 42.72 12.22 37.10
C ALA A 284 44.16 11.72 37.28
N ARG A 285 44.43 11.09 38.42
CA ARG A 285 45.65 10.35 38.74
C ARG A 285 45.26 8.97 39.23
N ASP A 286 45.97 7.94 38.76
CA ASP A 286 45.81 6.57 39.23
C ASP A 286 44.36 6.04 39.18
N THR A 287 43.52 6.62 38.30
CA THR A 287 42.10 6.29 38.14
C THR A 287 41.75 6.26 36.66
N ASN A 288 41.19 5.14 36.22
CA ASN A 288 40.53 5.03 34.93
C ASN A 288 39.07 5.51 35.04
N VAL A 289 38.58 6.20 34.01
CA VAL A 289 37.20 6.72 33.96
C VAL A 289 36.44 5.89 32.96
N GLU A 290 35.47 5.12 33.43
CA GLU A 290 34.60 4.27 32.61
C GLU A 290 33.26 4.98 32.43
N VAL A 291 32.90 5.26 31.17
CA VAL A 291 31.63 5.91 30.82
C VAL A 291 30.64 4.85 30.39
N HIS A 292 29.38 4.99 30.83
CA HIS A 292 28.30 4.11 30.41
C HIS A 292 27.51 4.72 29.25
N ASP A 293 26.87 3.85 28.47
CA ASP A 293 26.00 4.26 27.38
C ASP A 293 24.84 5.14 27.86
N LEU A 294 24.35 5.98 26.96
CA LEU A 294 23.20 6.83 27.21
C LEU A 294 21.94 5.97 27.30
N THR A 295 21.25 6.04 28.43
CA THR A 295 19.91 5.49 28.59
C THR A 295 18.90 6.53 28.15
N ILE A 296 18.10 6.20 27.13
CA ILE A 296 17.02 7.05 26.62
C ILE A 296 15.70 6.34 26.87
N GLN A 297 14.84 6.93 27.68
CA GLN A 297 13.50 6.43 27.97
C GLN A 297 12.48 7.48 27.57
N ALA A 298 11.77 7.21 26.48
CA ALA A 298 10.61 8.00 26.08
C ALA A 298 9.33 7.20 26.27
N SER A 299 8.29 7.87 26.75
CA SER A 299 6.97 7.28 26.91
C SER A 299 5.88 8.25 26.49
N HIS A 300 4.85 7.70 25.87
CA HIS A 300 3.63 8.40 25.55
C HIS A 300 2.86 8.74 26.82
N VAL A 301 2.38 9.97 26.93
CA VAL A 301 1.51 10.43 28.02
C VAL A 301 0.07 10.48 27.53
N ASP A 302 -0.20 11.28 26.49
CA ASP A 302 -1.48 11.32 25.79
C ASP A 302 -1.31 11.83 24.34
N ALA A 303 -2.39 11.74 23.56
CA ALA A 303 -2.45 12.30 22.21
C ALA A 303 -3.78 13.03 22.02
N VAL A 304 -3.75 14.16 21.31
CA VAL A 304 -4.90 15.05 21.12
C VAL A 304 -5.13 15.31 19.64
N GLY A 305 -6.40 15.21 19.23
CA GLY A 305 -6.85 15.51 17.88
C GLY A 305 -6.36 14.52 16.83
N PHE A 306 -6.86 14.71 15.61
CA PHE A 306 -6.46 13.95 14.43
C PHE A 306 -6.30 14.92 13.26
N ILE A 307 -5.29 14.71 12.42
CA ILE A 307 -5.10 15.49 11.20
C ILE A 307 -5.56 14.66 10.02
N GLU A 308 -6.64 15.11 9.38
CA GLU A 308 -7.07 14.59 8.09
C GLU A 308 -6.12 15.08 7.00
N LEU A 309 -5.71 14.15 6.14
CA LEU A 309 -4.94 14.50 4.96
C LEU A 309 -5.87 15.11 3.90
N PRO A 310 -5.44 16.18 3.20
CA PRO A 310 -6.21 16.75 2.10
C PRO A 310 -6.07 15.88 0.84
N LEU A 311 -6.37 14.59 0.95
CA LEU A 311 -6.29 13.60 -0.11
C LEU A 311 -7.68 13.05 -0.40
N GLN A 312 -8.04 12.99 -1.69
CA GLN A 312 -9.17 12.23 -2.15
C GLN A 312 -8.68 10.93 -2.78
N LEU A 313 -9.14 9.79 -2.25
CA LEU A 313 -8.70 8.46 -2.66
C LEU A 313 -9.84 7.70 -3.36
N SER A 314 -9.51 6.98 -4.43
CA SER A 314 -10.42 6.06 -5.11
C SER A 314 -9.67 4.78 -5.50
N LEU A 315 -10.19 3.63 -5.12
CA LEU A 315 -9.59 2.32 -5.37
C LEU A 315 -10.51 1.47 -6.25
N GLU A 316 -10.03 1.11 -7.44
CA GLU A 316 -10.79 0.34 -8.42
C GLU A 316 -9.99 -0.89 -8.90
N PRO A 317 -10.56 -2.10 -8.86
CA PRO A 317 -9.97 -3.25 -9.53
C PRO A 317 -10.16 -3.12 -11.04
N VAL A 318 -9.18 -3.55 -11.82
CA VAL A 318 -9.23 -3.58 -13.29
C VAL A 318 -10.37 -4.48 -13.76
N ARG A 319 -10.61 -5.59 -13.05
CA ARG A 319 -11.75 -6.48 -13.25
C ARG A 319 -12.54 -6.64 -11.95
N GLN A 320 -13.85 -6.40 -12.01
CA GLN A 320 -14.77 -6.57 -10.88
C GLN A 320 -15.03 -8.05 -10.55
N ARG A 321 -14.85 -8.93 -11.53
CA ARG A 321 -15.05 -10.38 -11.41
C ARG A 321 -13.94 -11.12 -12.13
N VAL A 322 -13.35 -12.14 -11.49
CA VAL A 322 -12.29 -12.98 -12.09
C VAL A 322 -12.42 -14.44 -11.65
N GLY A 323 -11.93 -15.36 -12.47
CA GLY A 323 -11.88 -16.79 -12.17
C GLY A 323 -10.79 -17.16 -11.16
N PHE A 324 -10.83 -18.38 -10.65
CA PHE A 324 -9.76 -18.92 -9.78
C PHE A 324 -8.42 -18.91 -10.53
N GLY A 325 -7.32 -18.62 -9.81
CA GLY A 325 -5.98 -18.51 -10.41
C GLY A 325 -5.71 -17.24 -11.23
N SER A 326 -6.70 -16.36 -11.40
CA SER A 326 -6.53 -15.14 -12.19
C SER A 326 -5.52 -14.17 -11.60
N ALA A 327 -4.85 -13.43 -12.49
CA ALA A 327 -4.27 -12.15 -12.14
C ALA A 327 -5.34 -11.05 -12.17
N ASN A 328 -5.18 -10.02 -11.35
CA ASN A 328 -5.97 -8.80 -11.43
C ASN A 328 -5.07 -7.58 -11.18
N GLY A 329 -5.51 -6.40 -11.63
CA GLY A 329 -4.85 -5.13 -11.35
C GLY A 329 -5.69 -4.32 -10.38
N LEU A 330 -5.06 -3.57 -9.49
CA LEU A 330 -5.72 -2.65 -8.56
C LEU A 330 -5.16 -1.25 -8.81
N VAL A 331 -6.06 -0.30 -9.10
CA VAL A 331 -5.69 1.08 -9.40
C VAL A 331 -6.14 1.97 -8.26
N LEU A 332 -5.19 2.58 -7.57
CA LEU A 332 -5.46 3.66 -6.63
C LEU A 332 -5.27 4.98 -7.34
N THR A 333 -6.31 5.80 -7.41
CA THR A 333 -6.21 7.21 -7.77
C THR A 333 -6.09 8.04 -6.50
N VAL A 334 -5.07 8.90 -6.45
CA VAL A 334 -4.77 9.79 -5.34
C VAL A 334 -4.82 11.21 -5.87
N ASP A 335 -5.71 12.01 -5.32
CA ASP A 335 -5.86 13.42 -5.68
C ASP A 335 -5.44 14.28 -4.47
N ASN A 336 -4.39 15.08 -4.66
CA ASN A 336 -3.92 16.03 -3.67
C ASN A 336 -4.75 17.32 -3.75
N GLN A 337 -5.73 17.44 -2.86
CA GLN A 337 -6.58 18.62 -2.73
C GLN A 337 -5.88 19.77 -1.97
N GLY A 338 -4.71 19.50 -1.39
CA GLY A 338 -3.92 20.47 -0.63
C GLY A 338 -3.22 21.51 -1.50
N ASP A 339 -2.81 22.60 -0.84
CA ASP A 339 -2.08 23.72 -1.46
C ASP A 339 -0.55 23.56 -1.39
N SER A 340 -0.07 22.40 -0.92
CA SER A 340 1.35 22.04 -0.84
C SER A 340 1.65 20.71 -1.53
N TYR A 341 2.92 20.49 -1.83
CA TYR A 341 3.39 19.17 -2.26
C TYR A 341 3.12 18.12 -1.19
N ALA A 342 2.90 16.90 -1.67
CA ALA A 342 2.52 15.75 -0.86
C ALA A 342 3.32 14.54 -1.31
N ALA A 343 3.96 13.84 -0.38
CA ALA A 343 4.58 12.55 -0.64
C ALA A 343 4.07 11.55 0.39
N TRP A 344 3.43 10.49 -0.11
CA TRP A 344 2.72 9.53 0.71
C TRP A 344 3.04 8.11 0.27
N GLU A 345 3.17 7.24 1.27
CA GLU A 345 3.20 5.80 1.09
C GLU A 345 1.80 5.22 1.31
N PHE A 346 1.43 4.31 0.43
CA PHE A 346 0.19 3.55 0.48
C PHE A 346 0.53 2.07 0.55
N THR A 347 -0.07 1.37 1.50
CA THR A 347 0.15 -0.06 1.73
C THR A 347 -1.14 -0.83 1.51
N LEU A 348 -1.09 -1.82 0.62
CA LEU A 348 -2.18 -2.76 0.42
C LEU A 348 -2.17 -3.81 1.55
N SER A 349 -3.29 -3.91 2.26
CA SER A 349 -3.48 -4.92 3.29
C SER A 349 -3.48 -6.32 2.71
N ARG A 350 -2.88 -7.27 3.43
CA ARG A 350 -2.90 -8.68 3.04
C ARG A 350 -4.33 -9.23 3.08
N VAL A 351 -4.73 -9.85 2.00
CA VAL A 351 -6.01 -10.55 1.88
C VAL A 351 -5.73 -12.04 1.77
N LYS A 352 -6.46 -12.85 2.54
CA LYS A 352 -6.35 -14.30 2.46
C LYS A 352 -6.69 -14.77 1.03
N ASP A 353 -5.97 -15.78 0.55
CA ASP A 353 -6.17 -16.38 -0.77
C ASP A 353 -5.93 -15.43 -1.97
N MET A 354 -5.21 -14.33 -1.72
CA MET A 354 -4.70 -13.39 -2.71
C MET A 354 -3.23 -13.09 -2.42
N THR A 355 -2.41 -12.99 -3.47
CA THR A 355 -0.99 -12.67 -3.38
C THR A 355 -0.70 -11.39 -4.16
N VAL A 356 0.09 -10.48 -3.60
CA VAL A 356 0.55 -9.28 -4.31
C VAL A 356 1.82 -9.65 -5.08
N LEU A 357 1.82 -9.36 -6.39
CA LEU A 357 2.99 -9.55 -7.24
C LEU A 357 3.83 -8.27 -7.23
N GLY A 358 4.85 -8.23 -6.37
CA GLY A 358 5.72 -7.08 -6.18
C GLY A 358 5.64 -6.55 -4.74
N SER A 359 5.79 -5.23 -4.57
CA SER A 359 5.71 -4.59 -3.26
C SER A 359 4.25 -4.38 -2.82
N GLU A 360 3.98 -4.63 -1.53
CA GLU A 360 2.70 -4.30 -0.89
C GLU A 360 2.55 -2.78 -0.70
N SER A 361 3.68 -2.08 -0.52
CA SER A 361 3.74 -0.63 -0.33
C SER A 361 4.27 0.07 -1.58
N GLN A 362 3.63 1.17 -1.96
CA GLN A 362 4.07 2.04 -3.05
C GLN A 362 3.96 3.51 -2.62
N GLN A 363 4.89 4.34 -3.10
CA GLN A 363 4.92 5.77 -2.79
C GLN A 363 4.58 6.61 -4.02
N ILE A 364 3.94 7.76 -3.77
CA ILE A 364 3.65 8.75 -4.81
C ILE A 364 4.04 10.15 -4.33
N VAL A 365 4.52 10.98 -5.26
CA VAL A 365 4.83 12.40 -5.04
C VAL A 365 3.90 13.22 -5.91
N LEU A 366 3.10 14.08 -5.29
CA LEU A 366 2.10 14.92 -5.95
C LEU A 366 2.40 16.40 -5.68
N ALA A 367 2.27 17.21 -6.73
CA ALA A 367 2.24 18.66 -6.62
C ALA A 367 0.91 19.11 -6.00
N PRO A 368 0.78 20.38 -5.56
CA PRO A 368 -0.49 20.94 -5.13
C PRO A 368 -1.57 20.79 -6.22
N HIS A 369 -2.79 20.43 -5.83
CA HIS A 369 -3.94 20.31 -6.74
C HIS A 369 -3.67 19.40 -7.95
N SER A 370 -2.97 18.29 -7.72
CA SER A 370 -2.63 17.32 -8.77
C SER A 370 -3.02 15.91 -8.38
N SER A 371 -3.32 15.11 -9.41
CA SER A 371 -3.73 13.73 -9.27
C SER A 371 -2.64 12.79 -9.79
N GLY A 372 -2.55 11.62 -9.19
CA GLY A 372 -1.70 10.54 -9.66
C GLY A 372 -2.29 9.17 -9.37
N LYS A 373 -1.66 8.12 -9.90
CA LYS A 373 -2.16 6.75 -9.81
C LYS A 373 -1.06 5.79 -9.38
N LEU A 374 -1.44 4.83 -8.55
CA LEU A 374 -0.63 3.68 -8.16
C LEU A 374 -1.30 2.40 -8.66
N PHE A 375 -0.50 1.40 -9.00
CA PHE A 375 -0.98 0.15 -9.60
C PHE A 375 -0.36 -1.05 -8.90
N TRP A 376 -1.19 -1.90 -8.30
CA TRP A 376 -0.78 -3.21 -7.78
C TRP A 376 -1.26 -4.31 -8.70
N THR A 377 -0.39 -5.30 -8.94
CA THR A 377 -0.76 -6.55 -9.60
C THR A 377 -0.96 -7.60 -8.52
N VAL A 378 -2.09 -8.31 -8.56
CA VAL A 378 -2.41 -9.38 -7.60
C VAL A 378 -2.71 -10.68 -8.33
N LYS A 379 -2.48 -11.83 -7.66
CA LYS A 379 -2.85 -13.16 -8.14
C LYS A 379 -3.72 -13.87 -7.11
N VAL A 380 -4.86 -14.36 -7.56
CA VAL A 380 -5.84 -15.11 -6.76
C VAL A 380 -5.44 -16.58 -6.65
N ALA A 381 -5.78 -17.23 -5.54
CA ALA A 381 -5.57 -18.66 -5.36
C ALA A 381 -6.30 -19.51 -6.42
N GLU A 382 -5.69 -20.64 -6.78
CA GLU A 382 -6.22 -21.57 -7.78
C GLU A 382 -7.17 -22.62 -7.16
N ASN A 383 -6.97 -22.94 -5.88
CA ASN A 383 -7.60 -24.05 -5.17
C ASN A 383 -8.65 -23.58 -4.16
N LEU A 384 -9.53 -22.67 -4.58
CA LEU A 384 -10.68 -22.23 -3.81
C LEU A 384 -11.82 -23.27 -3.89
N ASP A 385 -12.71 -23.27 -2.90
CA ASP A 385 -13.87 -24.16 -2.90
C ASP A 385 -14.85 -23.71 -3.99
N THR A 386 -15.12 -24.62 -4.93
CA THR A 386 -15.91 -24.41 -6.12
C THR A 386 -17.40 -24.13 -5.83
N GLN A 387 -17.88 -24.46 -4.63
CA GLN A 387 -19.26 -24.22 -4.23
C GLN A 387 -19.54 -22.77 -3.82
N TYR A 388 -18.51 -21.93 -3.68
CA TYR A 388 -18.64 -20.56 -3.20
C TYR A 388 -18.19 -19.53 -4.23
N GLN A 389 -18.82 -18.36 -4.13
CA GLN A 389 -18.31 -17.12 -4.71
C GLN A 389 -17.70 -16.30 -3.57
N TYR A 390 -16.49 -15.81 -3.78
CA TYR A 390 -15.73 -15.06 -2.80
C TYR A 390 -15.77 -13.57 -3.15
N GLU A 391 -15.90 -12.74 -2.12
CA GLU A 391 -15.61 -11.31 -2.19
C GLU A 391 -14.25 -11.09 -1.54
N LEU A 392 -13.30 -10.53 -2.29
CA LEU A 392 -11.97 -10.21 -1.77
C LEU A 392 -11.96 -8.73 -1.35
N PRO A 393 -12.04 -8.42 -0.03
CA PRO A 393 -12.04 -7.05 0.44
C PRO A 393 -10.65 -6.44 0.28
N LEU A 394 -10.57 -5.29 -0.38
CA LEU A 394 -9.35 -4.53 -0.57
C LEU A 394 -9.34 -3.37 0.42
N VAL A 395 -8.21 -3.22 1.12
CA VAL A 395 -7.97 -2.08 1.99
C VAL A 395 -6.56 -1.56 1.70
N ILE A 396 -6.48 -0.31 1.27
CA ILE A 396 -5.22 0.41 1.18
C ILE A 396 -5.21 1.48 2.27
N SER A 397 -4.10 1.59 2.99
CA SER A 397 -3.91 2.57 4.06
C SER A 397 -2.64 3.38 3.91
N THR A 398 -2.64 4.61 4.41
CA THR A 398 -1.43 5.40 4.66
C THR A 398 -0.85 5.07 6.04
N ILE A 399 0.37 5.56 6.32
CA ILE A 399 0.97 5.49 7.66
C ILE A 399 0.26 6.35 8.71
N ARG A 400 -0.65 7.24 8.29
CA ARG A 400 -1.56 8.01 9.16
C ARG A 400 -2.94 7.38 9.29
N ASN A 401 -3.08 6.13 8.85
CA ASN A 401 -4.30 5.35 8.94
C ASN A 401 -5.49 5.92 8.14
N ASP A 402 -5.25 6.80 7.15
CA ASP A 402 -6.24 7.10 6.13
C ASP A 402 -6.44 5.86 5.27
N THR A 403 -7.67 5.40 5.14
CA THR A 403 -7.97 4.14 4.42
C THR A 403 -8.95 4.35 3.28
N VAL A 404 -8.73 3.61 2.19
CA VAL A 404 -9.69 3.45 1.12
C VAL A 404 -9.99 1.96 0.96
N LYS A 405 -11.27 1.66 0.76
CA LYS A 405 -11.76 0.28 0.66
C LYS A 405 -12.42 0.06 -0.68
N SER A 406 -12.29 -1.16 -1.18
CA SER A 406 -12.93 -1.65 -2.40
C SER A 406 -13.06 -3.17 -2.30
N ALA A 407 -13.56 -3.82 -3.34
CA ALA A 407 -13.56 -5.27 -3.43
C ALA A 407 -13.64 -5.71 -4.89
N PHE A 408 -13.26 -6.95 -5.17
CA PHE A 408 -13.65 -7.65 -6.39
C PHE A 408 -14.08 -9.08 -6.06
N TYR A 409 -14.83 -9.67 -6.97
CA TYR A 409 -15.40 -11.00 -6.76
C TYR A 409 -14.61 -12.07 -7.51
N VAL A 410 -14.57 -13.25 -6.91
CA VAL A 410 -13.89 -14.42 -7.43
C VAL A 410 -14.87 -15.60 -7.43
N GLY A 411 -15.03 -16.25 -8.58
CA GLY A 411 -15.88 -17.42 -8.69
C GLY A 411 -15.34 -18.40 -9.73
N GLN A 412 -15.63 -19.69 -9.57
CA GLN A 412 -15.18 -20.73 -10.52
C GLN A 412 -15.65 -20.44 -11.95
N TRP A 413 -16.82 -19.83 -12.10
CA TRP A 413 -17.47 -19.55 -13.39
C TRP A 413 -17.09 -18.21 -14.01
N ASP A 414 -16.28 -17.41 -13.33
CA ASP A 414 -15.82 -16.13 -13.84
C ASP A 414 -14.57 -16.32 -14.72
N PRO A 415 -14.31 -15.43 -15.70
CA PRO A 415 -13.21 -15.60 -16.64
C PRO A 415 -11.84 -15.61 -15.96
N VAL A 416 -10.99 -16.58 -16.31
CA VAL A 416 -9.60 -16.62 -15.83
C VAL A 416 -8.76 -15.61 -16.58
N ILE A 417 -8.24 -14.60 -15.88
CA ILE A 417 -7.48 -13.50 -16.48
C ILE A 417 -5.97 -13.79 -16.41
N PRO A 418 -5.26 -13.86 -17.55
CA PRO A 418 -3.83 -14.13 -17.56
C PRO A 418 -3.02 -12.90 -17.12
N LEU A 419 -1.89 -13.13 -16.45
CA LEU A 419 -0.98 -12.08 -15.99
C LEU A 419 -0.52 -11.13 -17.12
N ALA A 420 -0.34 -11.64 -18.34
CA ALA A 420 0.05 -10.84 -19.49
C ALA A 420 -0.96 -9.73 -19.83
N GLU A 421 -2.26 -9.98 -19.65
CA GLU A 421 -3.32 -8.98 -19.87
C GLU A 421 -3.24 -7.85 -18.83
N ILE A 422 -3.02 -8.21 -17.57
CA ILE A 422 -2.84 -7.23 -16.48
C ILE A 422 -1.57 -6.42 -16.66
N ASN A 423 -0.46 -7.05 -17.07
CA ASN A 423 0.78 -6.34 -17.38
C ASN A 423 0.59 -5.37 -18.55
N ALA A 424 -0.18 -5.75 -19.58
CA ALA A 424 -0.53 -4.85 -20.66
C ALA A 424 -1.43 -3.70 -20.18
N ALA A 425 -2.34 -3.95 -19.24
CA ALA A 425 -3.14 -2.90 -18.60
C ALA A 425 -2.25 -1.93 -17.81
N GLN A 426 -1.33 -2.43 -17.00
CA GLN A 426 -0.36 -1.63 -16.25
C GLN A 426 0.50 -0.77 -17.19
N ALA A 427 0.97 -1.32 -18.31
CA ALA A 427 1.74 -0.55 -19.29
C ALA A 427 0.94 0.61 -19.88
N ARG A 428 -0.36 0.41 -20.16
CA ARG A 428 -1.28 1.48 -20.59
C ARG A 428 -1.48 2.54 -19.51
N TYR A 429 -1.51 2.16 -18.23
CA TYR A 429 -1.58 3.13 -17.13
C TYR A 429 -0.29 3.95 -17.03
N ASN A 430 0.87 3.30 -17.09
CA ASN A 430 2.17 3.98 -16.98
C ASN A 430 2.43 4.97 -18.13
N THR A 431 1.93 4.69 -19.34
CA THR A 431 1.99 5.64 -20.47
C THR A 431 1.02 6.82 -20.32
N SER A 432 -0.05 6.65 -19.52
CA SER A 432 -1.09 7.67 -19.35
C SER A 432 -0.78 8.81 -18.38
N ALA A 433 0.29 8.69 -17.59
CA ALA A 433 0.74 9.73 -16.64
C ALA A 433 1.24 11.04 -17.31
N SER A 434 1.42 11.04 -18.63
CA SER A 434 1.80 12.24 -19.42
C SER A 434 0.66 12.78 -20.29
N ASP A 435 -0.48 12.10 -20.29
CA ASP A 435 -1.57 12.42 -21.20
C ASP A 435 -2.33 13.67 -20.74
N PRO A 436 -2.76 14.53 -21.67
CA PRO A 436 -3.44 15.77 -21.32
C PRO A 436 -4.83 15.57 -20.70
N PHE A 437 -5.40 14.37 -20.81
CA PHE A 437 -6.71 14.03 -20.26
C PHE A 437 -6.82 12.55 -19.94
N ASP A 438 -7.75 12.18 -19.06
CA ASP A 438 -8.14 10.80 -18.78
C ASP A 438 -9.54 10.47 -19.28
N LEU A 439 -9.74 9.18 -19.59
CA LEU A 439 -11.03 8.57 -19.90
C LEU A 439 -11.19 7.34 -18.99
N SER A 440 -12.17 7.36 -18.10
CA SER A 440 -12.59 6.20 -17.30
C SER A 440 -14.02 5.86 -17.64
N CYS A 441 -14.35 4.59 -17.85
CA CYS A 441 -15.71 4.13 -18.17
C CYS A 441 -16.05 2.87 -17.39
N ALA A 442 -17.29 2.76 -16.94
CA ALA A 442 -17.82 1.59 -16.24
C ALA A 442 -19.21 1.24 -16.76
N LEU A 443 -19.49 -0.06 -16.86
CA LEU A 443 -20.83 -0.57 -17.14
C LEU A 443 -21.70 -0.42 -15.89
N ALA A 444 -22.96 -0.01 -16.05
CA ALA A 444 -23.94 -0.03 -14.97
C ALA A 444 -24.26 -1.47 -14.51
N SER A 445 -24.17 -2.43 -15.44
CA SER A 445 -24.18 -3.87 -15.19
C SER A 445 -23.39 -4.56 -16.30
N ASP A 446 -22.52 -5.49 -15.96
CA ASP A 446 -21.76 -6.33 -16.91
C ASP A 446 -22.62 -7.43 -17.54
N ARG A 447 -23.79 -7.71 -16.95
CA ARG A 447 -24.79 -8.67 -17.41
C ARG A 447 -26.14 -8.02 -17.60
N ILE A 448 -26.74 -8.20 -18.77
CA ILE A 448 -28.08 -7.70 -19.09
C ILE A 448 -28.96 -8.80 -19.66
N THR A 449 -30.25 -8.78 -19.31
CA THR A 449 -31.27 -9.71 -19.84
C THR A 449 -32.11 -9.09 -20.96
N ILE A 450 -31.99 -7.77 -21.13
CA ILE A 450 -32.63 -6.98 -22.19
C ILE A 450 -31.57 -6.46 -23.17
N ALA A 451 -31.99 -5.95 -24.32
CA ALA A 451 -31.07 -5.58 -25.41
C ALA A 451 -30.25 -4.30 -25.17
N VAL A 452 -30.53 -3.56 -24.09
CA VAL A 452 -29.92 -2.25 -23.82
C VAL A 452 -29.15 -2.31 -22.51
N GLY A 453 -27.86 -1.99 -22.56
CA GLY A 453 -27.00 -1.73 -21.41
C GLY A 453 -26.65 -0.24 -21.31
N SER A 454 -26.05 0.16 -20.20
CA SER A 454 -25.65 1.55 -19.96
C SER A 454 -24.19 1.61 -19.53
N VAL A 455 -23.43 2.52 -20.14
CA VAL A 455 -22.03 2.81 -19.79
C VAL A 455 -21.91 4.24 -19.31
N ASN A 456 -21.35 4.42 -18.12
CA ASN A 456 -21.02 5.71 -17.56
C ASN A 456 -19.52 5.97 -17.73
N CYS A 457 -19.19 7.07 -18.40
CA CYS A 457 -17.82 7.52 -18.57
C CYS A 457 -17.57 8.85 -17.87
N THR A 458 -16.34 9.02 -17.40
CA THR A 458 -15.81 10.25 -16.84
C THR A 458 -14.60 10.67 -17.67
N LEU A 459 -14.55 11.95 -18.02
CA LEU A 459 -13.43 12.61 -18.66
C LEU A 459 -12.86 13.68 -17.74
N GLU A 460 -11.54 13.74 -17.68
CA GLU A 460 -10.81 14.66 -16.80
C GLU A 460 -9.65 15.30 -17.55
N ASN A 461 -9.52 16.63 -17.49
CA ASN A 461 -8.44 17.37 -18.12
C ASN A 461 -7.35 17.66 -17.10
N HIS A 462 -6.11 17.26 -17.37
CA HIS A 462 -4.97 17.46 -16.47
C HIS A 462 -4.15 18.70 -16.83
N LYS A 463 -4.56 19.46 -17.84
CA LYS A 463 -3.91 20.71 -18.23
C LYS A 463 -4.58 21.88 -17.52
N SER A 464 -3.75 22.85 -17.14
CA SER A 464 -4.16 24.18 -16.66
C SER A 464 -4.82 25.06 -17.75
N THR A 465 -5.10 24.49 -18.92
CA THR A 465 -5.79 25.14 -20.05
C THR A 465 -6.95 24.25 -20.51
N PRO A 466 -8.07 24.84 -20.99
CA PRO A 466 -9.19 24.06 -21.52
C PRO A 466 -8.77 23.15 -22.67
N LEU A 467 -9.38 21.96 -22.74
CA LEU A 467 -9.05 20.94 -23.74
C LEU A 467 -10.32 20.46 -24.45
N THR A 468 -10.27 20.42 -25.79
CA THR A 468 -11.37 19.88 -26.60
C THR A 468 -11.06 18.45 -27.05
N LEU A 469 -12.04 17.56 -26.86
CA LEU A 469 -11.97 16.13 -27.13
C LEU A 469 -13.14 15.72 -28.04
N ASN A 470 -12.91 14.80 -28.96
CA ASN A 470 -13.97 14.05 -29.63
C ASN A 470 -14.18 12.72 -28.90
N VAL A 471 -15.40 12.49 -28.41
CA VAL A 471 -15.77 11.25 -27.71
C VAL A 471 -16.73 10.45 -28.55
N CYS A 472 -16.37 9.20 -28.85
CA CYS A 472 -17.01 8.35 -29.82
C CYS A 472 -17.42 7.02 -29.17
N TYR A 473 -18.68 6.64 -29.38
CA TYR A 473 -19.15 5.25 -29.23
C TYR A 473 -19.65 4.76 -30.59
N THR A 474 -20.89 5.06 -30.95
CA THR A 474 -21.44 4.90 -32.32
C THR A 474 -21.38 6.19 -33.13
N THR A 475 -21.48 7.32 -32.43
CA THR A 475 -21.34 8.67 -32.99
C THR A 475 -20.35 9.47 -32.15
N CYS A 476 -19.59 10.33 -32.79
CA CYS A 476 -18.61 11.20 -32.13
C CYS A 476 -19.25 12.53 -31.74
N LYS A 477 -19.05 12.96 -30.50
CA LYS A 477 -19.47 14.27 -30.01
C LYS A 477 -18.25 15.07 -29.53
N PRO A 478 -18.06 16.32 -29.98
CA PRO A 478 -17.03 17.19 -29.43
C PRO A 478 -17.43 17.67 -28.03
N ILE A 479 -16.49 17.65 -27.10
CA ILE A 479 -16.64 18.07 -25.71
C ILE A 479 -15.46 18.95 -25.35
N THR A 480 -15.72 20.08 -24.70
CA THR A 480 -14.67 20.93 -24.16
C THR A 480 -14.65 20.80 -22.65
N LEU A 481 -13.53 20.33 -22.12
CA LEU A 481 -13.25 20.27 -20.69
C LEU A 481 -12.60 21.60 -20.26
N ALA A 482 -13.06 22.16 -19.15
CA ALA A 482 -12.39 23.29 -18.53
C ALA A 482 -10.96 22.90 -18.09
N ALA A 483 -10.11 23.90 -17.81
CA ALA A 483 -8.81 23.65 -17.17
C ALA A 483 -9.01 22.91 -15.85
N ASN A 484 -8.29 21.80 -15.64
CA ASN A 484 -8.47 20.92 -14.48
C ASN A 484 -9.92 20.43 -14.28
N GLY A 485 -10.71 20.39 -15.37
CA GLY A 485 -12.14 20.14 -15.34
C GLY A 485 -12.51 18.67 -15.55
N ARG A 486 -13.61 18.24 -14.91
CA ARG A 486 -14.16 16.88 -14.99
C ARG A 486 -15.61 16.90 -15.49
N ILE A 487 -15.95 16.00 -16.41
CA ILE A 487 -17.32 15.82 -16.92
C ILE A 487 -17.67 14.33 -16.94
N SER A 488 -18.91 14.00 -16.58
CA SER A 488 -19.47 12.65 -16.70
C SER A 488 -20.52 12.58 -17.80
N MET A 489 -20.59 11.43 -18.45
CA MET A 489 -21.48 11.19 -19.58
C MET A 489 -21.91 9.72 -19.64
N THR A 490 -23.13 9.49 -20.11
CA THR A 490 -23.73 8.15 -20.19
C THR A 490 -24.03 7.79 -21.64
N PHE A 491 -23.76 6.53 -21.98
CA PHE A 491 -24.00 5.95 -23.30
C PHE A 491 -24.90 4.74 -23.17
N ASP A 492 -25.96 4.69 -23.97
CA ASP A 492 -26.79 3.49 -24.12
C ASP A 492 -26.13 2.58 -25.16
N VAL A 493 -25.92 1.32 -24.77
CA VAL A 493 -25.21 0.32 -25.55
C VAL A 493 -26.18 -0.77 -25.98
N LEU A 494 -26.22 -1.07 -27.27
CA LEU A 494 -27.08 -2.11 -27.82
C LEU A 494 -26.32 -3.43 -27.93
N ALA A 495 -26.89 -4.49 -27.35
CA ALA A 495 -26.47 -5.87 -27.55
C ALA A 495 -27.69 -6.66 -28.03
N GLU A 496 -27.88 -6.82 -29.34
CA GLU A 496 -29.09 -7.39 -29.93
C GLU A 496 -29.19 -8.92 -29.90
N THR A 497 -28.06 -9.60 -29.75
CA THR A 497 -27.99 -11.07 -29.67
C THR A 497 -27.45 -11.50 -28.31
N PRO A 498 -27.94 -12.61 -27.73
CA PRO A 498 -27.30 -13.23 -26.57
C PRO A 498 -25.84 -13.57 -26.87
N GLY A 499 -24.96 -13.30 -25.91
CA GLY A 499 -23.52 -13.44 -26.12
C GLY A 499 -22.69 -12.37 -25.42
N THR A 500 -21.38 -12.45 -25.64
CA THR A 500 -20.41 -11.45 -25.18
C THR A 500 -20.20 -10.39 -26.27
N THR A 501 -20.39 -9.13 -25.93
CA THR A 501 -20.15 -7.98 -26.81
C THR A 501 -19.08 -7.08 -26.19
N GLU A 502 -18.10 -6.67 -26.97
CA GLU A 502 -17.14 -5.63 -26.55
C GLU A 502 -17.65 -4.25 -26.91
N VAL A 503 -17.58 -3.34 -25.94
CA VAL A 503 -18.02 -1.96 -26.04
C VAL A 503 -16.81 -1.06 -25.95
N ALA A 504 -16.46 -0.39 -27.05
CA ALA A 504 -15.34 0.54 -27.08
C ALA A 504 -15.85 1.99 -27.07
N ILE A 505 -15.43 2.77 -26.06
CA ILE A 505 -15.62 4.22 -26.03
C ILE A 505 -14.26 4.87 -26.21
N VAL A 506 -14.15 5.76 -27.19
CA VAL A 506 -12.89 6.39 -27.58
C VAL A 506 -12.98 7.89 -27.36
N ALA A 507 -11.99 8.47 -26.70
CA ALA A 507 -11.83 9.92 -26.57
C ALA A 507 -10.52 10.35 -27.23
N SER A 508 -10.56 11.41 -28.04
CA SER A 508 -9.44 11.83 -28.88
C SER A 508 -9.25 13.34 -28.91
N THR A 509 -7.99 13.80 -28.86
CA THR A 509 -7.58 15.18 -29.15
C THR A 509 -7.14 15.38 -30.62
N GLY A 510 -7.23 14.34 -31.45
CA GLY A 510 -6.66 14.28 -32.80
C GLY A 510 -5.21 13.75 -32.82
N THR A 511 -4.40 14.05 -31.81
CA THR A 511 -3.03 13.51 -31.67
C THR A 511 -2.93 12.36 -30.66
N ILE A 512 -3.79 12.34 -29.65
CA ILE A 512 -3.83 11.32 -28.60
C ILE A 512 -5.22 10.69 -28.58
N ASN A 513 -5.27 9.36 -28.61
CA ASN A 513 -6.48 8.55 -28.54
C ASN A 513 -6.46 7.68 -27.29
N LYS A 514 -7.49 7.79 -26.44
CA LYS A 514 -7.75 6.89 -25.32
C LYS A 514 -9.00 6.08 -25.61
N SER A 515 -8.98 4.78 -25.32
CA SER A 515 -10.12 3.89 -25.52
C SER A 515 -10.39 3.06 -24.27
N ALA A 516 -11.61 3.11 -23.77
CA ALA A 516 -12.11 2.18 -22.76
C ALA A 516 -12.87 1.05 -23.45
N VAL A 517 -12.40 -0.19 -23.32
CA VAL A 517 -13.05 -1.39 -23.87
C VAL A 517 -13.66 -2.17 -22.72
N LEU A 518 -14.97 -2.33 -22.74
CA LEU A 518 -15.77 -2.97 -21.70
C LEU A 518 -16.43 -4.22 -22.26
N THR A 519 -16.55 -5.27 -21.46
CA THR A 519 -17.15 -6.54 -21.87
C THR A 519 -18.56 -6.64 -21.30
N LEU A 520 -19.57 -6.68 -22.17
CA LEU A 520 -20.98 -6.78 -21.82
C LEU A 520 -21.53 -8.15 -22.22
N GLN A 521 -22.16 -8.85 -21.29
CA GLN A 521 -22.79 -10.14 -21.52
C GLN A 521 -24.30 -9.99 -21.62
N ARG A 522 -24.87 -10.28 -22.79
CA ARG A 522 -26.32 -10.41 -22.94
C ARG A 522 -26.74 -11.85 -22.66
N LEU A 523 -27.50 -12.01 -21.60
CA LEU A 523 -28.07 -13.28 -21.16
C LEU A 523 -29.40 -13.53 -21.89
N ASP A 524 -29.61 -14.77 -22.34
CA ASP A 524 -30.91 -15.28 -22.79
C ASP A 524 -31.59 -16.12 -21.71
N LYS A 525 -32.81 -16.57 -21.98
CA LYS A 525 -33.47 -17.53 -21.10
C LYS A 525 -32.71 -18.86 -21.21
N PRO A 526 -32.36 -19.50 -20.08
CA PRO A 526 -31.77 -20.84 -20.10
C PRO A 526 -32.63 -21.79 -20.94
N HIS A 527 -31.98 -22.46 -21.88
CA HIS A 527 -32.57 -23.37 -22.85
C HIS A 527 -31.64 -24.55 -23.06
N VAL A 528 -32.22 -25.74 -22.91
CA VAL A 528 -31.58 -27.05 -23.04
C VAL A 528 -32.43 -27.89 -23.98
N GLU A 529 -31.78 -28.74 -24.76
CA GLU A 529 -32.44 -29.65 -25.68
C GLU A 529 -31.91 -31.07 -25.48
N LEU A 530 -32.81 -32.05 -25.52
CA LEU A 530 -32.45 -33.47 -25.53
C LEU A 530 -32.25 -33.92 -26.97
N THR A 531 -31.08 -34.47 -27.28
CA THR A 531 -30.75 -35.05 -28.58
C THR A 531 -30.30 -36.50 -28.43
N SER A 532 -30.19 -37.24 -29.54
CA SER A 532 -29.60 -38.59 -29.56
C SER A 532 -30.24 -39.63 -28.63
N ILE A 533 -31.55 -39.53 -28.38
CA ILE A 533 -32.26 -40.47 -27.50
C ILE A 533 -32.24 -41.88 -28.10
N THR A 534 -31.59 -42.81 -27.42
CA THR A 534 -31.47 -44.22 -27.83
C THR A 534 -32.00 -45.13 -26.72
N ALA A 535 -32.81 -46.11 -27.10
CA ALA A 535 -33.35 -47.12 -26.18
C ALA A 535 -33.36 -48.50 -26.87
N PRO A 536 -33.16 -49.60 -26.11
CA PRO A 536 -33.27 -50.95 -26.64
C PRO A 536 -34.66 -51.21 -27.22
N GLN A 537 -34.75 -51.79 -28.42
CA GLN A 537 -36.05 -52.15 -29.02
C GLN A 537 -36.67 -53.41 -28.39
N THR A 538 -35.86 -54.21 -27.71
CA THR A 538 -36.26 -55.45 -27.04
C THR A 538 -35.57 -55.52 -25.68
N ILE A 539 -36.32 -55.85 -24.62
CA ILE A 539 -35.78 -56.01 -23.27
C ILE A 539 -36.14 -57.40 -22.72
N SER A 540 -35.23 -58.00 -21.96
CA SER A 540 -35.50 -59.24 -21.23
C SER A 540 -36.42 -58.98 -20.02
N TYR A 541 -37.19 -59.99 -19.63
CA TYR A 541 -38.03 -59.93 -18.42
C TYR A 541 -37.18 -59.58 -17.18
N ASP A 542 -37.64 -58.63 -16.37
CA ASP A 542 -36.93 -58.04 -15.21
C ASP A 542 -35.60 -57.32 -15.50
N ALA A 543 -35.22 -57.12 -16.77
CA ALA A 543 -34.03 -56.35 -17.11
C ALA A 543 -34.30 -54.83 -17.06
N PRO A 544 -33.35 -54.02 -16.54
CA PRO A 544 -33.47 -52.57 -16.54
C PRO A 544 -33.52 -52.01 -17.98
N LEU A 545 -34.41 -51.03 -18.23
CA LEU A 545 -34.42 -50.28 -19.48
C LEU A 545 -33.41 -49.13 -19.37
N GLU A 546 -32.30 -49.23 -20.08
CA GLU A 546 -31.33 -48.15 -20.20
C GLU A 546 -31.68 -47.25 -21.40
N VAL A 547 -31.92 -45.97 -21.14
CA VAL A 547 -32.15 -44.95 -22.17
C VAL A 547 -30.97 -43.99 -22.15
N THR A 548 -30.25 -43.87 -23.26
CA THR A 548 -29.19 -42.87 -23.41
C THR A 548 -29.69 -41.66 -24.18
N PHE A 549 -29.23 -40.47 -23.84
CA PHE A 549 -29.52 -39.22 -24.56
C PHE A 549 -28.42 -38.20 -24.31
N THR A 550 -28.28 -37.22 -25.18
CA THR A 550 -27.36 -36.10 -24.98
C THR A 550 -28.17 -34.87 -24.55
N VAL A 551 -27.68 -34.12 -23.56
CA VAL A 551 -28.28 -32.83 -23.18
C VAL A 551 -27.43 -31.70 -23.73
N ALA A 552 -27.93 -31.04 -24.77
CA ALA A 552 -27.23 -29.93 -25.40
C ALA A 552 -27.72 -28.60 -24.80
N ARG A 553 -26.77 -27.78 -24.31
CA ARG A 553 -27.04 -26.37 -23.99
C ARG A 553 -27.23 -25.61 -25.30
N LYS A 554 -28.38 -24.94 -25.43
CA LYS A 554 -28.73 -24.11 -26.60
C LYS A 554 -28.79 -22.61 -26.29
N SER A 555 -28.54 -22.24 -25.04
CA SER A 555 -28.60 -20.87 -24.53
C SER A 555 -27.21 -20.35 -24.21
N PHE A 556 -27.03 -19.04 -24.33
CA PHE A 556 -25.82 -18.36 -23.85
C PHE A 556 -25.78 -18.27 -22.32
N SER A 557 -26.93 -18.17 -21.66
CA SER A 557 -27.02 -18.29 -20.20
C SER A 557 -26.73 -19.72 -19.77
N THR A 558 -26.02 -19.87 -18.65
CA THR A 558 -25.77 -21.18 -18.04
C THR A 558 -27.04 -21.68 -17.35
N PRO A 559 -27.63 -22.82 -17.78
CA PRO A 559 -28.75 -23.43 -17.08
C PRO A 559 -28.33 -24.01 -15.73
N LEU A 560 -29.08 -23.67 -14.68
CA LEU A 560 -28.88 -24.15 -13.30
C LEU A 560 -29.99 -25.14 -12.93
N ASN A 561 -29.68 -26.12 -12.08
CA ASN A 561 -30.61 -27.13 -11.56
C ASN A 561 -31.36 -27.87 -12.68
N VAL A 562 -30.63 -28.33 -13.70
CA VAL A 562 -31.22 -29.02 -14.85
C VAL A 562 -31.60 -30.42 -14.45
N THR A 563 -32.89 -30.73 -14.48
CA THR A 563 -33.40 -32.05 -14.13
C THR A 563 -34.12 -32.67 -15.32
N VAL A 564 -33.81 -33.92 -15.64
CA VAL A 564 -34.54 -34.71 -16.63
C VAL A 564 -35.47 -35.66 -15.90
N THR A 565 -36.77 -35.57 -16.20
CA THR A 565 -37.80 -36.42 -15.57
C THR A 565 -38.44 -37.32 -16.63
N ALA A 566 -38.37 -38.64 -16.40
CA ALA A 566 -39.11 -39.62 -17.17
C ALA A 566 -40.60 -39.66 -16.76
N ARG A 567 -41.46 -40.22 -17.61
CA ARG A 567 -42.93 -40.22 -17.37
C ARG A 567 -43.36 -40.99 -16.12
N ASP A 568 -42.55 -41.94 -15.66
CA ASP A 568 -42.74 -42.69 -14.42
C ASP A 568 -42.28 -41.92 -13.17
N GLN A 569 -41.89 -40.65 -13.34
CA GLN A 569 -41.34 -39.76 -12.33
C GLN A 569 -39.90 -40.07 -11.90
N THR A 570 -39.19 -40.98 -12.59
CA THR A 570 -37.74 -41.13 -12.40
C THR A 570 -37.05 -39.83 -12.82
N GLN A 571 -36.25 -39.24 -11.93
CA GLN A 571 -35.60 -37.95 -12.14
C GLN A 571 -34.09 -38.10 -12.05
N VAL A 572 -33.38 -37.52 -13.01
CA VAL A 572 -31.92 -37.36 -12.97
C VAL A 572 -31.60 -35.89 -12.89
N ASP A 573 -30.88 -35.51 -11.84
CA ASP A 573 -30.34 -34.18 -11.66
C ASP A 573 -29.00 -34.08 -12.36
N LEU A 574 -28.92 -33.17 -13.33
CA LEU A 574 -27.71 -32.88 -14.11
C LEU A 574 -26.99 -31.63 -13.57
N GLY A 575 -27.51 -31.00 -12.52
CA GLY A 575 -26.91 -29.85 -11.88
C GLY A 575 -26.80 -28.65 -12.82
N THR A 576 -25.58 -28.12 -12.98
CA THR A 576 -25.31 -26.92 -13.77
C THR A 576 -24.66 -27.27 -15.11
N LEU A 577 -25.23 -26.81 -16.22
CA LEU A 577 -24.70 -27.04 -17.56
C LEU A 577 -23.81 -25.86 -18.01
N ALA A 578 -22.68 -25.67 -17.33
CA ALA A 578 -21.65 -24.70 -17.76
C ALA A 578 -20.84 -25.26 -18.93
N THR A 579 -20.24 -24.37 -19.73
CA THR A 579 -19.39 -24.75 -20.87
C THR A 579 -18.10 -25.46 -20.45
N ASP A 580 -17.75 -25.43 -19.16
CA ASP A 580 -16.50 -25.95 -18.64
C ASP A 580 -16.76 -26.85 -17.41
N GLN A 581 -16.99 -28.14 -17.68
CA GLN A 581 -16.78 -29.34 -16.83
C GLN A 581 -17.63 -29.56 -15.56
N HIS A 582 -18.11 -30.82 -15.41
CA HIS A 582 -18.40 -31.46 -14.11
C HIS A 582 -18.07 -32.96 -14.11
N PHE A 583 -17.78 -33.46 -12.91
CA PHE A 583 -17.31 -34.81 -12.60
C PHE A 583 -18.45 -35.66 -12.01
N ASP A 584 -18.42 -36.97 -12.22
CA ASP A 584 -19.30 -37.91 -11.52
C ASP A 584 -18.78 -38.29 -10.10
N GLU A 585 -19.56 -39.05 -9.33
CA GLU A 585 -19.20 -39.55 -7.98
C GLU A 585 -17.96 -40.48 -7.97
N GLN A 586 -17.41 -40.84 -9.13
CA GLN A 586 -16.16 -41.59 -9.30
C GLN A 586 -15.01 -40.75 -9.90
N GLY A 587 -15.21 -39.46 -10.18
CA GLY A 587 -14.18 -38.53 -10.63
C GLY A 587 -13.84 -38.57 -12.12
N THR A 588 -14.72 -39.08 -12.99
CA THR A 588 -14.45 -39.14 -14.45
C THR A 588 -14.88 -37.84 -15.16
N MET A 589 -14.01 -37.30 -16.02
CA MET A 589 -14.17 -36.02 -16.73
C MET A 589 -14.97 -36.18 -18.03
N TYR A 590 -16.02 -35.37 -18.24
CA TYR A 590 -16.72 -35.30 -19.54
C TYR A 590 -16.87 -33.87 -20.05
N THR A 591 -16.71 -33.69 -21.36
CA THR A 591 -17.08 -32.50 -22.14
C THR A 591 -18.56 -32.54 -22.51
N VAL A 592 -19.24 -31.39 -22.59
CA VAL A 592 -20.65 -31.28 -23.00
C VAL A 592 -20.81 -31.58 -24.50
N ASP A 593 -20.74 -32.87 -24.78
CA ASP A 593 -21.17 -33.64 -25.96
C ASP A 593 -21.17 -35.14 -25.56
N SER A 594 -21.45 -35.45 -24.29
CA SER A 594 -21.37 -36.81 -23.74
C SER A 594 -22.75 -37.39 -23.45
N ASP A 595 -22.94 -38.65 -23.85
CA ASP A 595 -24.16 -39.42 -23.65
C ASP A 595 -24.50 -39.59 -22.15
N VAL A 596 -25.69 -39.19 -21.75
CA VAL A 596 -26.28 -39.37 -20.42
C VAL A 596 -27.19 -40.60 -20.45
N SER A 597 -26.99 -41.57 -19.56
CA SER A 597 -27.87 -42.73 -19.42
C SER A 597 -28.82 -42.59 -18.24
N ILE A 598 -30.11 -42.89 -18.45
CA ILE A 598 -31.10 -43.09 -17.40
C ILE A 598 -31.52 -44.55 -17.42
N ILE A 599 -31.44 -45.20 -16.26
CA ILE A 599 -31.97 -46.54 -16.06
C ILE A 599 -33.38 -46.41 -15.48
N VAL A 600 -34.39 -46.75 -16.29
CA VAL A 600 -35.80 -46.73 -15.91
C VAL A 600 -36.16 -48.10 -15.31
N THR A 601 -36.15 -48.19 -13.98
CA THR A 601 -36.49 -49.41 -13.23
C THR A 601 -37.98 -49.47 -12.90
N ASN A 602 -38.82 -49.61 -13.92
CA ASN A 602 -40.20 -50.16 -13.90
C ASN A 602 -41.02 -49.48 -15.00
N ALA A 603 -41.07 -50.07 -16.20
CA ALA A 603 -42.04 -49.67 -17.22
C ALA A 603 -43.48 -49.95 -16.72
N PRO A 604 -44.27 -48.93 -16.32
CA PRO A 604 -45.51 -49.16 -15.55
C PRO A 604 -46.64 -49.77 -16.40
N TRP A 605 -46.54 -49.65 -17.73
CA TRP A 605 -47.56 -50.11 -18.66
C TRP A 605 -47.55 -51.64 -18.86
N TYR A 606 -46.47 -52.32 -18.43
CA TYR A 606 -46.34 -53.77 -18.61
C TYR A 606 -46.88 -54.58 -17.43
N LYS A 607 -46.90 -54.00 -16.22
CA LYS A 607 -47.33 -54.70 -15.00
C LYS A 607 -48.83 -55.05 -14.97
N PRO A 608 -49.77 -54.16 -15.34
CA PRO A 608 -51.20 -54.49 -15.32
C PRO A 608 -51.60 -55.52 -16.38
N LEU A 609 -50.98 -55.46 -17.56
CA LEU A 609 -51.23 -56.41 -18.66
C LEU A 609 -50.74 -57.82 -18.30
N LEU A 610 -49.63 -57.90 -17.56
CA LEU A 610 -49.04 -59.17 -17.10
C LEU A 610 -49.73 -59.74 -15.86
N ASP A 611 -50.18 -58.91 -14.92
CA ASP A 611 -51.00 -59.38 -13.79
C ASP A 611 -52.32 -59.99 -14.32
N TRP A 612 -52.91 -59.38 -15.36
CA TRP A 612 -54.06 -59.95 -16.07
C TRP A 612 -53.73 -61.29 -16.78
N LEU A 613 -52.56 -61.41 -17.43
CA LEU A 613 -52.14 -62.66 -18.08
C LEU A 613 -51.79 -63.78 -17.07
N ARG A 614 -51.33 -63.44 -15.85
CA ARG A 614 -51.08 -64.39 -14.75
C ARG A 614 -52.35 -64.99 -14.16
N GLU A 615 -53.48 -64.28 -14.23
CA GLU A 615 -54.78 -64.85 -13.82
C GLU A 615 -55.40 -65.75 -14.92
N LEU A 616 -54.88 -65.70 -16.15
CA LEU A 616 -55.42 -66.42 -17.30
C LEU A 616 -54.68 -67.72 -17.65
N PHE A 617 -53.49 -67.97 -17.09
CA PHE A 617 -52.67 -69.16 -17.39
C PHE A 617 -52.17 -69.89 -16.13
#